data_AF-A0A843HSG3-F1
#
_entry.id   AF-A0A843HSG3-F1
#
_cell.length_a   1.000
_cell.length_b   1.000
_cell.length_c   1.000
_cell.angle_alpha   90.00
_cell.angle_beta   90.00
_cell.angle_gamma   90.00
#
_symmetry.space_group_name_H-M   'P 1'
#
loop_
_entity.id
_entity.type
_entity.pdbx_description
1 polymer ?
#
loop_
_entity_poly.entity_id
_entity_poly.type
_entity_poly.pdbx_seq_one_letter_code
_entity_poly.pdbx_strand_id
1 'polypeptide(L)'
;MEKKKKYNFVKRKIIESIQAQFIILLGQRSNGKSFSVKESVLIDAYKNGNEFGYLRRYEQDTKDYMVVEYFNDFIPDKILEITNGEYDTITVFRKSIYFGVTDPETGTITKGRKIGNVFALATYERYKSRMFPNIKTLIYEEFITDGYYLPNESKKLFSLVSSIARMRQIKVFCIGNTISRICPYFNEWQLVNIPKQKTGTIDIYTVKDTETDTSVKVAVYLTDAMRINSGMFFGNAAKSIVSGMWETDEHPHLIGRKADYNILYTLVFMYDKSMFLCEFLQSKKEPNNFTWFISPKNTPVQDNTRIVSNNYIFNELATIGFTSLNSKESVIFNYLRNKRICFSDNLTGTEFYQCYKMLIRQ
;
A
#
# COMPACT_ATOMS: atom_id res chain seq x y z
N MET A 1 27.43 -30.24 9.52
CA MET A 1 25.97 -29.99 9.61
C MET A 1 25.74 -28.49 9.67
N GLU A 2 25.41 -27.85 8.54
CA GLU A 2 24.96 -26.46 8.55
C GLU A 2 23.66 -26.36 9.33
N LYS A 3 23.63 -25.54 10.38
CA LYS A 3 22.40 -25.17 11.07
C LYS A 3 21.50 -24.47 10.04
N LYS A 4 20.42 -25.14 9.58
CA LYS A 4 19.35 -24.51 8.79
C LYS A 4 18.92 -23.23 9.53
N LYS A 5 19.22 -22.06 8.96
CA LYS A 5 18.76 -20.77 9.48
C LYS A 5 17.23 -20.84 9.58
N LYS A 6 16.71 -20.74 10.81
CA LYS A 6 15.27 -20.75 11.06
C LYS A 6 14.73 -19.37 10.71
N TYR A 7 14.17 -19.25 9.53
CA TYR A 7 13.56 -18.01 9.07
C TYR A 7 12.17 -17.85 9.71
N ASN A 8 11.87 -16.65 10.24
CA ASN A 8 10.56 -16.30 10.77
C ASN A 8 9.64 -15.86 9.65
N PHE A 9 9.18 -16.80 8.83
CA PHE A 9 8.12 -16.54 7.87
C PHE A 9 6.80 -16.28 8.60
N VAL A 10 5.94 -15.46 7.98
CA VAL A 10 4.54 -15.36 8.39
C VAL A 10 3.94 -16.76 8.39
N LYS A 11 3.21 -17.11 9.44
CA LYS A 11 2.61 -18.44 9.61
C LYS A 11 1.12 -18.35 9.33
N ARG A 12 0.60 -19.28 8.52
CA ARG A 12 -0.84 -19.43 8.26
C ARG A 12 -1.69 -19.43 9.54
N LYS A 13 -1.27 -20.14 10.60
CA LYS A 13 -1.99 -20.18 11.88
C LYS A 13 -2.25 -18.79 12.50
N ILE A 14 -1.32 -17.85 12.34
CA ILE A 14 -1.49 -16.48 12.84
C ILE A 14 -2.55 -15.76 12.01
N ILE A 15 -2.52 -15.94 10.69
CA ILE A 15 -3.50 -15.32 9.79
C ILE A 15 -4.91 -15.87 10.05
N GLU A 16 -5.02 -17.18 10.26
CA GLU A 16 -6.30 -17.86 10.53
C GLU A 16 -6.90 -17.45 11.88
N SER A 17 -6.07 -17.11 12.88
CA SER A 17 -6.55 -16.70 14.22
C SER A 17 -7.07 -15.27 14.28
N ILE A 18 -6.84 -14.45 13.25
CA ILE A 18 -7.30 -13.05 13.22
C ILE A 18 -8.82 -13.00 13.03
N GLN A 19 -9.49 -12.36 14.00
CA GLN A 19 -10.94 -12.15 14.01
C GLN A 19 -11.31 -10.75 13.53
N ALA A 20 -11.17 -10.52 12.22
CA ALA A 20 -11.53 -9.28 11.55
C ALA A 20 -12.05 -9.54 10.13
N GLN A 21 -12.89 -8.63 9.61
CA GLN A 21 -13.37 -8.71 8.23
C GLN A 21 -12.30 -8.25 7.25
N PHE A 22 -11.58 -7.16 7.57
CA PHE A 22 -10.43 -6.70 6.80
C PHE A 22 -9.15 -7.02 7.56
N ILE A 23 -8.17 -7.61 6.87
CA ILE A 23 -6.89 -8.02 7.43
C ILE A 23 -5.80 -7.44 6.53
N ILE A 24 -5.13 -6.41 7.03
CA ILE A 24 -4.01 -5.76 6.37
C ILE A 24 -2.73 -6.47 6.82
N LEU A 25 -1.98 -7.03 5.88
CA LEU A 25 -0.68 -7.64 6.11
C LEU A 25 0.43 -6.73 5.57
N LEU A 26 1.20 -6.11 6.46
CA LEU A 26 2.31 -5.20 6.13
C LEU A 26 3.65 -5.78 6.54
N GLY A 27 4.69 -5.53 5.76
CA GLY A 27 6.08 -5.77 6.13
C GLY A 27 6.97 -5.95 4.91
N GLN A 28 8.22 -6.32 5.11
CA GLN A 28 9.22 -6.40 4.04
C GLN A 28 8.85 -7.37 2.90
N ARG A 29 9.50 -7.19 1.74
CA ARG A 29 9.38 -8.11 0.61
C ARG A 29 9.82 -9.53 1.00
N SER A 30 9.21 -10.52 0.34
CA SER A 30 9.58 -11.94 0.44
C SER A 30 9.53 -12.56 1.84
N ASN A 31 8.67 -12.05 2.74
CA ASN A 31 8.52 -12.57 4.10
C ASN A 31 7.41 -13.61 4.32
N GLY A 32 6.84 -14.14 3.23
CA GLY A 32 5.85 -15.22 3.28
C GLY A 32 4.40 -14.76 3.52
N LYS A 33 4.10 -13.45 3.43
CA LYS A 33 2.72 -12.92 3.49
C LYS A 33 1.80 -13.57 2.44
N SER A 34 2.12 -13.38 1.17
CA SER A 34 1.35 -13.93 0.05
C SER A 34 1.29 -15.46 0.11
N PHE A 35 2.41 -16.12 0.39
CA PHE A 35 2.47 -17.58 0.55
C PHE A 35 1.49 -18.10 1.60
N SER A 36 1.44 -17.48 2.78
CA SER A 36 0.57 -17.92 3.88
C SER A 36 -0.91 -17.74 3.56
N VAL A 37 -1.26 -16.66 2.85
CA VAL A 37 -2.64 -16.40 2.43
C VAL A 37 -3.06 -17.35 1.30
N LYS A 38 -2.18 -17.58 0.31
CA LYS A 38 -2.36 -18.60 -0.75
C LYS A 38 -2.64 -19.98 -0.14
N GLU A 39 -1.78 -20.43 0.79
CA GLU A 39 -1.94 -21.71 1.45
C GLU A 39 -3.31 -21.82 2.14
N SER A 40 -3.73 -20.77 2.86
CA SER A 40 -5.02 -20.74 3.56
C SER A 40 -6.21 -20.84 2.59
N VAL A 41 -6.22 -20.05 1.51
CA VAL A 41 -7.35 -20.08 0.55
C VAL A 41 -7.39 -21.35 -0.29
N LEU A 42 -6.24 -21.95 -0.63
CA LEU A 42 -6.21 -23.19 -1.40
C LEU A 42 -6.69 -24.38 -0.54
N ILE A 43 -6.31 -24.42 0.74
CA ILE A 43 -6.83 -25.43 1.68
C ILE A 43 -8.34 -25.28 1.86
N ASP A 44 -8.85 -24.05 2.03
CA ASP A 44 -10.27 -23.78 2.18
C ASP A 44 -11.05 -24.15 0.91
N ALA A 45 -10.51 -23.84 -0.26
CA ALA A 45 -11.11 -24.20 -1.55
C ALA A 45 -11.16 -25.71 -1.78
N TYR A 46 -10.09 -26.44 -1.45
CA TYR A 46 -10.06 -27.88 -1.58
C TYR A 46 -11.02 -28.57 -0.59
N LYS A 47 -10.88 -28.26 0.70
CA LYS A 47 -11.60 -28.96 1.78
C LYS A 47 -13.07 -28.58 1.89
N ASN A 48 -13.37 -27.28 1.79
CA ASN A 48 -14.70 -26.75 2.06
C ASN A 48 -15.44 -26.33 0.79
N GLY A 49 -14.74 -26.26 -0.34
CA GLY A 49 -15.34 -25.81 -1.59
C GLY A 49 -15.62 -24.32 -1.68
N ASN A 50 -15.07 -23.54 -0.76
CA ASN A 50 -15.19 -22.09 -0.76
C ASN A 50 -14.34 -21.51 -1.89
N GLU A 51 -14.84 -20.49 -2.57
CA GLU A 51 -14.07 -19.79 -3.59
C GLU A 51 -13.34 -18.59 -2.96
N PHE A 52 -12.25 -18.16 -3.60
CA PHE A 52 -11.58 -16.90 -3.29
C PHE A 52 -11.60 -15.93 -4.47
N GLY A 53 -11.51 -14.64 -4.16
CA GLY A 53 -11.23 -13.60 -5.15
C GLY A 53 -9.76 -13.20 -5.12
N TYR A 54 -9.12 -13.09 -6.28
CA TYR A 54 -7.81 -12.48 -6.44
C TYR A 54 -7.99 -11.09 -7.05
N LEU A 55 -7.59 -10.05 -6.33
CA LEU A 55 -7.79 -8.65 -6.69
C LEU A 55 -6.43 -7.95 -6.88
N ARG A 56 -6.33 -7.22 -7.98
CA ARG A 56 -5.28 -6.24 -8.23
C ARG A 56 -5.89 -4.88 -8.54
N ARG A 57 -5.08 -3.82 -8.43
CA ARG A 57 -5.54 -2.45 -8.70
C ARG A 57 -5.96 -2.27 -10.15
N TYR A 58 -5.08 -2.64 -11.09
CA TYR A 58 -5.30 -2.39 -12.51
C TYR A 58 -5.55 -3.67 -13.31
N GLU A 59 -6.23 -3.54 -14.44
CA GLU A 59 -6.61 -4.69 -15.27
C GLU A 59 -5.41 -5.38 -15.92
N GLN A 60 -4.36 -4.64 -16.28
CA GLN A 60 -3.14 -5.22 -16.86
C GLN A 60 -2.44 -6.21 -15.93
N ASP A 61 -2.60 -6.05 -14.61
CA ASP A 61 -2.01 -6.92 -13.58
C ASP A 61 -2.87 -8.16 -13.30
N THR A 62 -4.00 -8.29 -13.99
CA THR A 62 -4.97 -9.38 -13.79
C THR A 62 -5.04 -10.34 -14.96
N LYS A 63 -4.15 -10.21 -15.96
CA LYS A 63 -4.12 -11.11 -17.11
C LYS A 63 -3.91 -12.55 -16.65
N ASP A 64 -4.54 -13.50 -17.33
CA ASP A 64 -4.59 -14.90 -16.88
C ASP A 64 -3.17 -15.46 -16.62
N TYR A 65 -2.19 -15.22 -17.51
CA TYR A 65 -0.80 -15.66 -17.31
C TYR A 65 -0.11 -15.04 -16.08
N MET A 66 -0.36 -13.77 -15.76
CA MET A 66 0.20 -13.09 -14.58
C MET A 66 -0.34 -13.74 -13.29
N VAL A 67 -1.61 -14.15 -13.31
CA VAL A 67 -2.22 -14.83 -12.16
C VAL A 67 -1.68 -16.25 -12.03
N VAL A 68 -1.46 -16.97 -13.14
CA VAL A 68 -0.78 -18.27 -13.11
C VAL A 68 0.64 -18.11 -12.53
N GLU A 69 1.42 -17.15 -13.02
CA GLU A 69 2.77 -16.86 -12.49
C GLU A 69 2.74 -16.52 -10.99
N TYR A 70 1.73 -15.77 -10.54
CA TYR A 70 1.53 -15.51 -9.11
C TYR A 70 1.33 -16.78 -8.30
N PHE A 71 0.77 -17.86 -8.85
CA PHE A 71 0.67 -19.15 -8.13
C PHE A 71 1.84 -20.10 -8.41
N ASN A 72 2.64 -19.87 -9.45
CA ASN A 72 3.80 -20.73 -9.77
C ASN A 72 4.95 -20.60 -8.75
N ASP A 73 5.03 -19.49 -8.01
CA ASP A 73 5.95 -19.37 -6.87
C ASP A 73 5.57 -20.32 -5.71
N PHE A 74 4.36 -20.87 -5.75
CA PHE A 74 3.86 -21.90 -4.87
C PHE A 74 4.27 -23.25 -5.47
N ILE A 75 5.17 -23.93 -4.78
CA ILE A 75 5.82 -25.15 -5.29
C ILE A 75 4.73 -26.20 -5.63
N PRO A 76 4.80 -26.88 -6.81
CA PRO A 76 3.87 -27.94 -7.18
C PRO A 76 3.65 -28.99 -6.08
N ASP A 77 4.72 -29.37 -5.37
CA ASP A 77 4.68 -30.25 -4.19
C ASP A 77 3.67 -29.81 -3.14
N LYS A 78 3.46 -28.50 -2.98
CA LYS A 78 2.53 -27.97 -2.00
C LYS A 78 1.07 -28.06 -2.46
N ILE A 79 0.82 -27.91 -3.77
CA ILE A 79 -0.51 -28.13 -4.33
C ILE A 79 -0.85 -29.61 -4.23
N LEU A 80 0.09 -30.49 -4.56
CA LEU A 80 -0.04 -31.93 -4.36
C LEU A 80 -0.31 -32.29 -2.89
N GLU A 81 0.42 -31.69 -1.94
CA GLU A 81 0.20 -31.89 -0.50
C GLU A 81 -1.21 -31.46 -0.07
N ILE A 82 -1.66 -30.27 -0.50
CA ILE A 82 -2.98 -29.73 -0.13
C ILE A 82 -4.11 -30.59 -0.70
N THR A 83 -3.92 -31.10 -1.92
CA THR A 83 -4.95 -31.80 -2.69
C THR A 83 -4.82 -33.32 -2.66
N ASN A 84 -3.92 -33.86 -1.82
CA ASN A 84 -3.61 -35.29 -1.73
C ASN A 84 -3.30 -35.94 -3.09
N GLY A 85 -2.59 -35.20 -3.96
CA GLY A 85 -2.20 -35.66 -5.29
C GLY A 85 -3.27 -35.53 -6.39
N GLU A 86 -4.45 -35.00 -6.09
CA GLU A 86 -5.52 -34.82 -7.09
C GLU A 86 -5.17 -33.74 -8.13
N TYR A 87 -4.44 -32.71 -7.72
CA TYR A 87 -4.03 -31.59 -8.57
C TYR A 87 -2.57 -31.20 -8.30
N ASP A 88 -1.86 -30.80 -9.35
CA ASP A 88 -0.44 -30.39 -9.27
C ASP A 88 -0.21 -28.91 -9.55
N THR A 89 -1.22 -28.21 -10.10
CA THR A 89 -1.05 -26.84 -10.56
C THR A 89 -2.32 -25.98 -10.41
N ILE A 90 -2.16 -24.68 -10.66
CA ILE A 90 -3.24 -23.70 -10.79
C ILE A 90 -3.27 -23.21 -12.24
N THR A 91 -4.47 -23.10 -12.79
CA THR A 91 -4.66 -22.50 -14.11
C THR A 91 -5.78 -21.47 -14.08
N VAL A 92 -5.72 -20.51 -15.02
CA VAL A 92 -6.68 -19.43 -15.12
C VAL A 92 -7.26 -19.39 -16.53
N PHE A 93 -8.58 -19.31 -16.60
CA PHE A 93 -9.29 -19.18 -17.86
C PHE A 93 -10.44 -18.18 -17.70
N ARG A 94 -10.41 -17.12 -18.51
CA ARG A 94 -11.46 -16.09 -18.54
C ARG A 94 -11.74 -15.52 -17.14
N LYS A 95 -10.68 -15.15 -16.41
CA LYS A 95 -10.76 -14.61 -15.04
C LYS A 95 -11.39 -15.55 -14.00
N SER A 96 -11.46 -16.85 -14.29
CA SER A 96 -11.79 -17.88 -13.31
C SER A 96 -10.55 -18.71 -13.02
N ILE A 97 -10.33 -19.00 -11.75
CA ILE A 97 -9.16 -19.74 -11.25
C ILE A 97 -9.60 -21.17 -10.98
N TYR A 98 -8.79 -22.13 -11.41
CA TYR A 98 -9.06 -23.55 -11.30
C TYR A 98 -7.84 -24.26 -10.72
N PHE A 99 -8.08 -25.35 -9.98
CA PHE A 99 -7.05 -26.39 -9.88
C PHE A 99 -6.80 -26.99 -11.26
N GLY A 100 -5.61 -27.54 -11.49
CA GLY A 100 -5.23 -28.18 -12.74
C GLY A 100 -4.39 -29.43 -12.52
N VAL A 101 -4.44 -30.30 -13.53
CA VAL A 101 -3.58 -31.48 -13.66
C VAL A 101 -2.72 -31.30 -14.91
N THR A 102 -1.42 -31.43 -14.74
CA THR A 102 -0.44 -31.34 -15.82
C THR A 102 -0.21 -32.72 -16.40
N ASP A 103 -0.42 -32.87 -17.70
CA ASP A 103 -0.04 -34.07 -18.44
C ASP A 103 1.50 -34.18 -18.50
N PRO A 104 2.12 -35.23 -17.94
CA PRO A 104 3.58 -35.38 -17.92
C PRO A 104 4.21 -35.52 -19.32
N GLU A 105 3.47 -36.02 -20.31
CA GLU A 105 3.99 -36.28 -21.65
C GLU A 105 3.90 -35.03 -22.54
N THR A 106 2.78 -34.31 -22.46
CA THR A 106 2.51 -33.17 -23.34
C THR A 106 2.74 -31.80 -22.68
N GLY A 107 2.82 -31.75 -21.34
CA GLY A 107 2.85 -30.51 -20.57
C GLY A 107 1.51 -29.75 -20.58
N THR A 108 0.45 -30.34 -21.13
CA THR A 108 -0.87 -29.70 -21.24
C THR A 108 -1.56 -29.69 -19.88
N ILE A 109 -2.18 -28.58 -19.52
CA ILE A 109 -2.92 -28.46 -18.26
C ILE A 109 -4.41 -28.68 -18.50
N THR A 110 -4.97 -29.69 -17.86
CA THR A 110 -6.41 -29.93 -17.81
C THR A 110 -7.04 -29.17 -16.64
N LYS A 111 -8.11 -28.41 -16.91
CA LYS A 111 -8.84 -27.66 -15.87
C LYS A 111 -9.64 -28.61 -14.99
N GLY A 112 -9.37 -28.56 -13.69
CA GLY A 112 -10.15 -29.24 -12.67
C GLY A 112 -11.24 -28.33 -12.07
N ARG A 113 -11.42 -28.46 -10.76
CA ARG A 113 -12.41 -27.68 -9.99
C ARG A 113 -12.13 -26.17 -10.03
N LYS A 114 -13.18 -25.36 -10.22
CA LYS A 114 -13.12 -23.90 -10.04
C LYS A 114 -12.95 -23.54 -8.57
N ILE A 115 -11.98 -22.69 -8.26
CA ILE A 115 -11.64 -22.29 -6.89
C ILE A 115 -11.67 -20.78 -6.66
N GLY A 116 -11.85 -19.98 -7.72
CA GLY A 116 -11.89 -18.55 -7.52
C GLY A 116 -12.13 -17.72 -8.78
N ASN A 117 -12.06 -16.41 -8.58
CA ASN A 117 -12.20 -15.40 -9.62
C ASN A 117 -11.17 -14.31 -9.51
N VAL A 118 -10.79 -13.76 -10.66
CA VAL A 118 -9.86 -12.63 -10.77
C VAL A 118 -10.64 -11.33 -10.95
N PHE A 119 -10.25 -10.31 -10.20
CA PHE A 119 -10.88 -9.00 -10.16
C PHE A 119 -9.83 -7.89 -10.38
N ALA A 120 -10.25 -6.83 -11.06
CA ALA A 120 -9.49 -5.59 -11.15
C ALA A 120 -10.28 -4.45 -10.49
N LEU A 121 -9.66 -3.72 -9.56
CA LEU A 121 -10.35 -2.64 -8.86
C LEU A 121 -10.73 -1.49 -9.79
N ALA A 122 -9.90 -1.23 -10.80
CA ALA A 122 -10.16 -0.23 -11.84
C ALA A 122 -11.48 -0.45 -12.61
N THR A 123 -11.96 -1.69 -12.69
CA THR A 123 -13.19 -2.05 -13.42
C THR A 123 -14.29 -2.58 -12.49
N TYR A 124 -14.26 -2.20 -11.21
CA TYR A 124 -15.13 -2.74 -10.16
C TYR A 124 -16.63 -2.68 -10.48
N GLU A 125 -17.07 -1.65 -11.22
CA GLU A 125 -18.48 -1.42 -11.59
C GLU A 125 -19.05 -2.58 -12.43
N ARG A 126 -18.22 -3.22 -13.25
CA ARG A 126 -18.62 -4.35 -14.09
C ARG A 126 -19.02 -5.59 -13.28
N TYR A 127 -18.63 -5.66 -12.01
CA TYR A 127 -18.94 -6.80 -11.15
C TYR A 127 -20.25 -6.66 -10.37
N LYS A 128 -20.84 -5.45 -10.31
CA LYS A 128 -22.10 -5.21 -9.57
C LYS A 128 -23.27 -6.04 -10.07
N SER A 129 -23.29 -6.36 -11.37
CA SER A 129 -24.33 -7.18 -12.01
C SER A 129 -24.08 -8.69 -11.96
N ARG A 130 -22.93 -9.12 -11.43
CA ARG A 130 -22.54 -10.53 -11.36
C ARG A 130 -22.77 -11.11 -9.97
N MET A 131 -22.89 -12.44 -9.89
CA MET A 131 -23.06 -13.16 -8.63
C MET A 131 -21.82 -13.96 -8.27
N PHE A 132 -21.41 -13.90 -7.00
CA PHE A 132 -20.25 -14.62 -6.46
C PHE A 132 -20.59 -15.34 -5.14
N PRO A 133 -21.57 -16.26 -5.14
CA PRO A 133 -22.15 -16.82 -3.91
C PRO A 133 -21.15 -17.62 -3.06
N ASN A 134 -20.13 -18.21 -3.69
CA ASN A 134 -19.18 -19.09 -3.04
C ASN A 134 -17.92 -18.37 -2.54
N ILE A 135 -17.72 -17.09 -2.90
CA ILE A 135 -16.53 -16.38 -2.46
C ILE A 135 -16.62 -16.11 -0.95
N LYS A 136 -15.63 -16.59 -0.20
CA LYS A 136 -15.49 -16.37 1.26
C LYS A 136 -14.29 -15.50 1.62
N THR A 137 -13.30 -15.45 0.74
CA THR A 137 -12.06 -14.69 0.95
C THR A 137 -11.72 -13.87 -0.29
N LEU A 138 -11.38 -12.61 -0.12
CA LEU A 138 -10.84 -11.74 -1.18
C LEU A 138 -9.39 -11.40 -0.83
N ILE A 139 -8.47 -11.62 -1.75
CA ILE A 139 -7.05 -11.29 -1.62
C ILE A 139 -6.78 -10.08 -2.50
N TYR A 140 -6.48 -8.94 -1.90
CA TYR A 140 -5.98 -7.76 -2.58
C TYR A 140 -4.46 -7.70 -2.47
N GLU A 141 -3.78 -8.15 -3.52
CA GLU A 141 -2.32 -8.08 -3.62
C GLU A 141 -1.83 -6.70 -4.05
N GLU A 142 -0.68 -6.31 -3.47
CA GLU A 142 0.01 -5.03 -3.72
C GLU A 142 -0.93 -3.82 -3.58
N PHE A 143 -1.75 -3.83 -2.51
CA PHE A 143 -2.69 -2.74 -2.25
C PHE A 143 -1.99 -1.44 -1.84
N ILE A 144 -0.72 -1.48 -1.42
CA ILE A 144 0.11 -0.28 -1.20
C ILE A 144 1.03 -0.09 -2.40
N THR A 145 1.15 1.15 -2.86
CA THR A 145 2.03 1.55 -3.96
C THR A 145 2.68 2.90 -3.69
N ASP A 146 3.90 3.06 -4.21
CA ASP A 146 4.63 4.32 -4.41
C ASP A 146 4.19 5.05 -5.70
N GLY A 147 3.54 4.34 -6.61
CA GLY A 147 3.04 4.82 -7.88
C GLY A 147 1.80 5.71 -7.74
N TYR A 148 0.65 5.20 -8.17
CA TYR A 148 -0.60 5.95 -8.16
C TYR A 148 -1.74 5.08 -7.65
N TYR A 149 -2.56 5.66 -6.78
CA TYR A 149 -3.85 5.12 -6.41
C TYR A 149 -4.92 5.55 -7.43
N LEU A 150 -6.00 4.78 -7.54
CA LEU A 150 -7.21 5.16 -8.24
C LEU A 150 -7.91 6.30 -7.47
N PRO A 151 -8.63 7.21 -8.15
CA PRO A 151 -9.48 8.17 -7.47
C PRO A 151 -10.51 7.44 -6.60
N ASN A 152 -10.65 7.87 -5.33
CA ASN A 152 -11.55 7.27 -4.34
C ASN A 152 -11.39 5.73 -4.18
N GLU A 153 -10.14 5.23 -4.24
CA GLU A 153 -9.84 3.79 -4.25
C GLU A 153 -10.43 3.01 -3.06
N SER A 154 -10.40 3.59 -1.86
CA SER A 154 -10.96 3.01 -0.64
C SER A 154 -12.47 2.73 -0.77
N LYS A 155 -13.23 3.70 -1.30
CA LYS A 155 -14.66 3.59 -1.57
C LYS A 155 -14.96 2.56 -2.66
N LYS A 156 -14.13 2.52 -3.71
CA LYS A 156 -14.24 1.50 -4.77
C LYS A 156 -14.05 0.09 -4.22
N LEU A 157 -13.08 -0.10 -3.32
CA LEU A 157 -12.85 -1.39 -2.66
C LEU A 157 -14.08 -1.82 -1.85
N PHE A 158 -14.65 -0.92 -1.04
CA PHE A 158 -15.88 -1.24 -0.31
C PHE A 158 -17.05 -1.58 -1.24
N SER A 159 -17.22 -0.84 -2.34
CA SER A 159 -18.28 -1.13 -3.31
C SER A 159 -18.10 -2.51 -3.98
N LEU A 160 -16.86 -2.90 -4.29
CA LEU A 160 -16.55 -4.24 -4.79
C LEU A 160 -16.85 -5.32 -3.75
N VAL A 161 -16.35 -5.13 -2.52
CA VAL A 161 -16.58 -6.08 -1.41
C VAL A 161 -18.07 -6.24 -1.14
N SER A 162 -18.84 -5.15 -1.11
CA SER A 162 -20.30 -5.19 -0.98
C SER A 162 -20.97 -5.99 -2.10
N SER A 163 -20.50 -5.83 -3.34
CA SER A 163 -21.03 -6.59 -4.49
C SER A 163 -20.77 -8.10 -4.38
N ILE A 164 -19.62 -8.49 -3.84
CA ILE A 164 -19.21 -9.90 -3.65
C ILE A 164 -19.90 -10.50 -2.43
N ALA A 165 -19.80 -9.82 -1.29
CA ALA A 165 -20.28 -10.27 0.01
C ALA A 165 -21.81 -10.27 0.07
N ARG A 166 -22.44 -9.23 -0.50
CA ARG A 166 -23.87 -8.93 -0.41
C ARG A 166 -24.32 -8.93 1.06
N MET A 167 -25.13 -9.92 1.45
CA MET A 167 -25.61 -10.09 2.83
C MET A 167 -24.69 -10.97 3.71
N ARG A 168 -23.64 -11.57 3.12
CA ARG A 168 -22.73 -12.48 3.81
C ARG A 168 -21.52 -11.73 4.31
N GLN A 169 -20.84 -12.26 5.33
CA GLN A 169 -19.51 -11.80 5.71
C GLN A 169 -18.44 -12.58 4.94
N ILE A 170 -17.45 -11.88 4.41
CA ILE A 170 -16.25 -12.43 3.79
C ILE A 170 -15.01 -11.85 4.47
N LYS A 171 -13.87 -12.55 4.38
CA LYS A 171 -12.57 -12.01 4.79
C LYS A 171 -11.91 -11.30 3.62
N VAL A 172 -11.31 -10.15 3.86
CA VAL A 172 -10.55 -9.38 2.87
C VAL A 172 -9.11 -9.22 3.35
N PHE A 173 -8.18 -9.88 2.67
CA PHE A 173 -6.75 -9.73 2.90
C PHE A 173 -6.19 -8.63 2.02
N CYS A 174 -5.69 -7.55 2.62
CA CYS A 174 -4.96 -6.50 1.91
C CYS A 174 -3.46 -6.71 2.15
N ILE A 175 -2.74 -7.17 1.14
CA ILE A 175 -1.33 -7.55 1.25
C ILE A 175 -0.47 -6.45 0.63
N GLY A 176 0.40 -5.86 1.42
CA GLY A 176 1.25 -4.76 0.99
C GLY A 176 2.64 -4.86 1.59
N ASN A 177 3.63 -4.35 0.87
CA ASN A 177 4.93 -4.11 1.47
C ASN A 177 4.93 -2.74 2.17
N THR A 178 5.80 -2.57 3.18
CA THR A 178 5.98 -1.28 3.89
C THR A 178 6.72 -0.26 3.02
N ILE A 179 6.08 0.13 1.91
CA ILE A 179 6.63 1.03 0.89
C ILE A 179 6.28 2.49 1.21
N SER A 180 5.05 2.77 1.66
CA SER A 180 4.60 4.15 1.91
C SER A 180 3.71 4.23 3.16
N ARG A 181 3.91 5.30 3.95
CA ARG A 181 3.05 5.71 5.06
C ARG A 181 1.81 6.48 4.59
N ILE A 182 1.85 7.02 3.37
CA ILE A 182 0.77 7.80 2.76
C ILE A 182 -0.07 6.84 1.92
N CYS A 183 -1.01 6.20 2.61
CA CYS A 183 -1.93 5.25 2.02
C CYS A 183 -3.36 5.77 2.21
N PRO A 184 -4.17 5.93 1.15
CA PRO A 184 -5.52 6.48 1.26
C PRO A 184 -6.42 5.66 2.19
N TYR A 185 -6.17 4.36 2.30
CA TYR A 185 -6.86 3.46 3.23
C TYR A 185 -6.63 3.82 4.70
N PHE A 186 -5.41 4.24 5.07
CA PHE A 186 -5.09 4.55 6.46
C PHE A 186 -5.80 5.81 6.93
N ASN A 187 -5.91 6.80 6.02
CA ASN A 187 -6.62 8.04 6.29
C ASN A 187 -8.13 7.82 6.35
N GLU A 188 -8.71 7.21 5.31
CA GLU A 188 -10.16 6.96 5.22
C GLU A 188 -10.67 6.09 6.38
N TRP A 189 -9.93 5.04 6.76
CA TRP A 189 -10.33 4.10 7.81
C TRP A 189 -9.79 4.47 9.19
N GLN A 190 -9.16 5.65 9.31
CA GLN A 190 -8.62 6.19 10.57
C GLN A 190 -7.65 5.23 11.29
N LEU A 191 -6.79 4.54 10.53
CA LEU A 191 -5.79 3.59 11.06
C LEU A 191 -4.55 4.33 11.59
N VAL A 192 -4.73 5.10 12.66
CA VAL A 192 -3.77 6.13 13.11
C VAL A 192 -2.47 5.58 13.71
N ASN A 193 -2.44 4.34 14.20
CA ASN A 193 -1.26 3.81 14.89
C ASN A 193 -0.30 3.04 13.98
N ILE A 194 -0.63 2.81 12.71
CA ILE A 194 0.22 2.03 11.77
C ILE A 194 1.67 2.55 11.73
N PRO A 195 1.95 3.86 11.61
CA PRO A 195 3.35 4.34 11.57
C PRO A 195 4.13 4.11 12.87
N LYS A 196 3.43 3.91 13.99
CA LYS A 196 4.00 3.72 15.34
C LYS A 196 3.97 2.25 15.79
N GLN A 197 3.31 1.38 15.04
CA GLN A 197 3.11 -0.01 15.39
C GLN A 197 4.44 -0.77 15.41
N LYS A 198 4.61 -1.67 16.38
CA LYS A 198 5.81 -2.53 16.48
C LYS A 198 5.67 -3.72 15.54
N THR A 199 6.76 -4.14 14.90
CA THR A 199 6.78 -5.38 14.11
C THR A 199 6.42 -6.59 14.98
N GLY A 200 5.76 -7.58 14.39
CA GLY A 200 5.26 -8.78 15.06
C GLY A 200 3.92 -8.60 15.78
N THR A 201 3.31 -7.41 15.75
CA THR A 201 2.06 -7.12 16.47
C THR A 201 0.86 -6.99 15.56
N ILE A 202 -0.34 -7.23 16.10
CA ILE A 202 -1.61 -7.07 15.42
C ILE A 202 -2.42 -6.00 16.16
N ASP A 203 -2.71 -4.90 15.47
CA ASP A 203 -3.62 -3.86 15.96
C ASP A 203 -5.01 -4.11 15.37
N ILE A 204 -6.06 -4.01 16.18
CA ILE A 204 -7.44 -4.16 15.73
C ILE A 204 -8.16 -2.82 15.87
N TYR A 205 -8.69 -2.33 14.77
CA TYR A 205 -9.47 -1.11 14.66
C TYR A 205 -10.94 -1.48 14.43
N THR A 206 -11.85 -0.74 15.04
CA THR A 206 -13.29 -0.86 14.76
C THR A 206 -13.71 0.39 14.00
N VAL A 207 -13.95 0.23 12.70
CA VAL A 207 -14.48 1.28 11.84
C VAL A 207 -16.00 1.25 12.00
N LYS A 208 -16.56 2.31 12.59
CA LYS A 208 -18.01 2.46 12.75
C LYS A 208 -18.54 3.39 11.69
N ASP A 209 -19.65 3.01 11.09
CA ASP A 209 -20.46 3.90 10.30
C ASP A 209 -21.59 4.43 11.19
N THR A 210 -21.59 5.75 11.42
CA THR A 210 -22.58 6.43 12.27
C THR A 210 -23.97 6.47 11.65
N GLU A 211 -24.09 6.34 10.33
CA GLU A 211 -25.38 6.39 9.64
C GLU A 211 -26.09 5.03 9.64
N THR A 212 -25.33 3.94 9.53
CA THR A 212 -25.89 2.58 9.41
C THR A 212 -25.82 1.75 10.70
N ASP A 213 -25.21 2.28 11.76
CA ASP A 213 -24.87 1.58 13.02
C ASP A 213 -24.11 0.26 12.80
N THR A 214 -23.44 0.15 11.64
CA THR A 214 -22.62 -1.01 11.31
C THR A 214 -21.19 -0.80 11.78
N SER A 215 -20.54 -1.89 12.18
CA SER A 215 -19.12 -1.86 12.55
C SER A 215 -18.35 -2.95 11.81
N VAL A 216 -17.18 -2.56 11.30
CA VAL A 216 -16.27 -3.43 10.58
C VAL A 216 -14.95 -3.45 11.34
N LYS A 217 -14.44 -4.66 11.64
CA LYS A 217 -13.13 -4.82 12.24
C LYS A 217 -12.07 -4.86 11.15
N VAL A 218 -11.05 -4.03 11.31
CA VAL A 218 -9.84 -3.99 10.48
C VAL A 218 -8.67 -4.39 11.37
N ALA A 219 -8.05 -5.52 11.08
CA ALA A 219 -6.81 -5.93 11.74
C ALA A 219 -5.62 -5.52 10.88
N VAL A 220 -4.61 -4.89 11.49
CA VAL A 220 -3.33 -4.57 10.84
C VAL A 220 -2.25 -5.41 11.49
N TYR A 221 -1.72 -6.37 10.74
CA TYR A 221 -0.58 -7.18 11.15
C TYR A 221 0.68 -6.61 10.51
N LEU A 222 1.50 -5.92 11.32
CA LEU A 222 2.85 -5.54 10.91
C LEU A 222 3.78 -6.72 11.18
N THR A 223 4.11 -7.45 10.12
CA THR A 223 4.86 -8.71 10.17
C THR A 223 6.32 -8.52 10.59
N ASP A 224 6.92 -9.59 11.13
CA ASP A 224 8.34 -9.58 11.52
C ASP A 224 9.26 -9.35 10.31
N ALA A 225 10.34 -8.59 10.54
CA ALA A 225 11.43 -8.49 9.59
C ALA A 225 12.21 -9.82 9.55
N MET A 226 12.38 -10.42 8.37
CA MET A 226 13.34 -11.50 8.19
C MET A 226 14.72 -10.89 7.95
N ARG A 227 15.71 -11.38 8.69
CA ARG A 227 17.12 -11.10 8.41
C ARG A 227 17.56 -11.80 7.13
N ILE A 228 17.34 -11.16 5.98
CA ILE A 228 17.83 -11.63 4.67
C ILE A 228 19.14 -10.89 4.40
N ASN A 229 20.28 -11.56 4.55
CA ASN A 229 21.56 -11.05 4.04
C ASN A 229 21.62 -11.36 2.55
N SER A 230 21.01 -10.52 1.71
CA SER A 230 21.16 -10.61 0.26
C SER A 230 22.42 -9.85 -0.15
N GLY A 231 23.50 -10.57 -0.49
CA GLY A 231 24.76 -9.98 -0.97
C GLY A 231 24.69 -9.32 -2.36
N MET A 232 23.47 -9.18 -2.91
CA MET A 232 23.22 -8.68 -4.27
C MET A 232 22.80 -7.19 -4.30
N PHE A 233 22.35 -6.63 -3.18
CA PHE A 233 21.83 -5.26 -3.13
C PHE A 233 22.82 -4.33 -2.42
N PHE A 234 23.10 -3.20 -3.06
CA PHE A 234 23.95 -2.12 -2.55
C PHE A 234 23.15 -0.80 -2.51
N GLY A 235 23.57 0.15 -1.67
CA GLY A 235 22.90 1.45 -1.53
C GLY A 235 21.63 1.44 -0.66
N ASN A 236 20.89 2.55 -0.63
CA ASN A 236 19.75 2.74 0.28
C ASN A 236 18.54 1.84 -0.04
N ALA A 237 18.36 1.39 -1.29
CA ALA A 237 17.37 0.38 -1.67
C ALA A 237 17.56 -0.94 -0.90
N ALA A 238 18.80 -1.30 -0.57
CA ALA A 238 19.11 -2.49 0.22
C ALA A 238 18.57 -2.40 1.66
N LYS A 239 18.55 -1.20 2.26
CA LYS A 239 18.05 -1.02 3.63
C LYS A 239 16.56 -1.31 3.73
N SER A 240 15.73 -0.76 2.84
CA SER A 240 14.28 -1.03 2.80
C SER A 240 13.97 -2.52 2.57
N ILE A 241 14.70 -3.16 1.65
CA ILE A 241 14.53 -4.59 1.32
C ILE A 241 14.92 -5.50 2.50
N VAL A 242 15.95 -5.14 3.27
CA VAL A 242 16.56 -6.01 4.30
C VAL A 242 16.05 -5.73 5.72
N SER A 243 15.72 -4.48 6.06
CA SER A 243 15.32 -4.11 7.43
C SER A 243 13.82 -3.90 7.62
N GLY A 244 13.03 -3.88 6.54
CA GLY A 244 11.60 -3.59 6.60
C GLY A 244 11.26 -2.16 7.03
N MET A 245 12.27 -1.28 7.12
CA MET A 245 12.08 0.16 7.29
C MET A 245 11.40 0.74 6.06
N TRP A 246 10.58 1.77 6.26
CA TRP A 246 9.86 2.46 5.18
C TRP A 246 10.81 2.87 4.05
N GLU A 247 10.39 2.65 2.80
CA GLU A 247 11.18 3.02 1.64
C GLU A 247 11.32 4.54 1.58
N THR A 248 12.56 5.03 1.54
CA THR A 248 12.88 6.44 1.37
C THR A 248 13.81 6.58 0.18
N ASP A 249 13.44 7.41 -0.79
CA ASP A 249 14.34 7.78 -1.87
C ASP A 249 15.45 8.69 -1.33
N GLU A 250 16.59 8.75 -2.00
CA GLU A 250 17.60 9.78 -1.70
C GLU A 250 17.10 11.13 -2.20
N HIS A 251 17.02 12.09 -1.28
CA HIS A 251 16.59 13.45 -1.59
C HIS A 251 17.71 14.46 -1.32
N PRO A 252 17.73 15.59 -2.05
CA PRO A 252 18.70 16.64 -1.80
C PRO A 252 18.57 17.20 -0.37
N HIS A 253 19.70 17.41 0.29
CA HIS A 253 19.78 18.07 1.60
C HIS A 253 20.41 19.46 1.47
N LEU A 254 20.22 20.30 2.48
CA LEU A 254 20.91 21.60 2.54
C LEU A 254 22.42 21.40 2.55
N ILE A 255 23.12 22.25 1.79
CA ILE A 255 24.58 22.32 1.79
C ILE A 255 24.99 23.23 2.95
N GLY A 256 25.61 22.66 3.99
CA GLY A 256 25.96 23.42 5.19
C GLY A 256 24.82 23.48 6.20
N ARG A 257 24.85 24.48 7.10
CA ARG A 257 23.87 24.59 8.20
C ARG A 257 22.73 25.52 7.77
N LYS A 258 21.52 25.29 8.28
CA LYS A 258 20.38 26.20 8.06
C LYS A 258 20.68 27.66 8.47
N ALA A 259 21.55 27.87 9.46
CA ALA A 259 22.01 29.20 9.88
C ALA A 259 22.78 29.98 8.78
N ASP A 260 23.30 29.29 7.77
CA ASP A 260 24.00 29.87 6.62
C ASP A 260 23.04 30.45 5.57
N TYR A 261 21.73 30.41 5.83
CA TYR A 261 20.68 30.85 4.93
C TYR A 261 19.79 31.91 5.59
N ASN A 262 19.20 32.78 4.76
CA ASN A 262 18.11 33.67 5.16
C ASN A 262 16.79 33.02 4.78
N ILE A 263 15.82 33.01 5.71
CA ILE A 263 14.46 32.56 5.44
C ILE A 263 13.71 33.74 4.84
N LEU A 264 13.33 33.64 3.56
CA LEU A 264 12.61 34.70 2.85
C LEU A 264 11.10 34.50 2.86
N TYR A 265 10.65 33.26 2.94
CA TYR A 265 9.23 32.92 2.94
C TYR A 265 8.98 31.63 3.70
N THR A 266 7.84 31.52 4.36
CA THR A 266 7.44 30.32 5.10
C THR A 266 5.98 30.02 4.81
N LEU A 267 5.68 28.77 4.52
CA LEU A 267 4.32 28.26 4.46
C LEU A 267 4.23 26.88 5.08
N VAL A 268 3.01 26.49 5.42
CA VAL A 268 2.70 25.13 5.83
C VAL A 268 1.96 24.42 4.71
N PHE A 269 2.50 23.30 4.25
CA PHE A 269 1.80 22.41 3.34
C PHE A 269 1.10 21.31 4.14
N MET A 270 -0.21 21.21 3.99
CA MET A 270 -1.07 20.22 4.64
C MET A 270 -1.67 19.29 3.60
N TYR A 271 -1.51 17.99 3.79
CA TYR A 271 -2.20 16.99 3.00
C TYR A 271 -2.80 15.94 3.94
N ASP A 272 -4.13 15.96 4.07
CA ASP A 272 -4.87 15.21 5.09
C ASP A 272 -4.29 15.45 6.50
N LYS A 273 -3.60 14.44 7.06
CA LYS A 273 -2.99 14.49 8.40
C LYS A 273 -1.49 14.82 8.37
N SER A 274 -0.88 14.82 7.20
CA SER A 274 0.54 15.13 7.03
C SER A 274 0.74 16.63 6.92
N MET A 275 1.68 17.17 7.70
CA MET A 275 2.02 18.60 7.68
C MET A 275 3.52 18.78 7.47
N PHE A 276 3.86 19.68 6.57
CA PHE A 276 5.23 20.04 6.24
C PHE A 276 5.43 21.54 6.44
N LEU A 277 6.54 21.90 7.06
CA LEU A 277 7.03 23.27 7.08
C LEU A 277 7.90 23.48 5.85
N CYS A 278 7.46 24.38 4.98
CA CYS A 278 8.20 24.75 3.78
C CYS A 278 8.78 26.15 3.99
N GLU A 279 10.10 26.27 3.85
CA GLU A 279 10.82 27.53 3.98
C GLU A 279 11.58 27.82 2.68
N PHE A 280 11.34 28.98 2.09
CA PHE A 280 12.11 29.45 0.94
C PHE A 280 13.35 30.16 1.44
N LEU A 281 14.50 29.60 1.11
CA LEU A 281 15.80 30.02 1.63
C LEU A 281 16.64 30.70 0.55
N GLN A 282 17.44 31.68 0.97
CA GLN A 282 18.49 32.30 0.18
C GLN A 282 19.84 32.06 0.85
N SER A 283 20.84 31.61 0.09
CA SER A 283 22.20 31.41 0.62
C SER A 283 22.83 32.76 1.01
N LYS A 284 23.39 32.85 2.22
CA LYS A 284 24.17 34.04 2.65
C LYS A 284 25.50 34.15 1.90
N LYS A 285 26.07 33.02 1.45
CA LYS A 285 27.33 32.99 0.70
C LYS A 285 27.14 33.26 -0.78
N GLU A 286 26.01 32.82 -1.35
CA GLU A 286 25.66 32.96 -2.76
C GLU A 286 24.27 33.61 -2.88
N PRO A 287 24.17 34.95 -2.89
CA PRO A 287 22.88 35.65 -2.83
C PRO A 287 21.90 35.33 -3.96
N ASN A 288 22.37 34.84 -5.10
CA ASN A 288 21.53 34.45 -6.24
C ASN A 288 20.99 33.00 -6.13
N ASN A 289 21.38 32.26 -5.09
CA ASN A 289 21.03 30.86 -4.91
C ASN A 289 19.84 30.73 -3.95
N PHE A 290 18.71 30.26 -4.48
CA PHE A 290 17.46 30.08 -3.76
C PHE A 290 17.00 28.63 -3.82
N THR A 291 16.49 28.12 -2.69
CA THR A 291 15.99 26.76 -2.58
C THR A 291 14.84 26.67 -1.59
N TRP A 292 13.92 25.75 -1.82
CA TRP A 292 12.96 25.35 -0.80
C TRP A 292 13.61 24.36 0.16
N PHE A 293 13.49 24.59 1.46
CA PHE A 293 13.81 23.62 2.49
C PHE A 293 12.52 23.11 3.13
N ILE A 294 12.38 21.79 3.21
CA ILE A 294 11.16 21.15 3.68
C ILE A 294 11.49 20.26 4.87
N SER A 295 10.71 20.43 5.94
CA SER A 295 10.85 19.69 7.20
C SER A 295 9.49 19.25 7.73
N PRO A 296 9.41 18.19 8.54
CA PRO A 296 8.14 17.73 9.10
C PRO A 296 7.62 18.76 10.11
N LYS A 297 6.33 19.07 10.04
CA LYS A 297 5.67 19.95 11.00
C LYS A 297 4.81 19.14 11.95
N ASN A 298 5.29 19.00 13.19
CA ASN A 298 4.58 18.27 14.25
C ASN A 298 3.88 19.20 15.26
N THR A 299 4.03 20.52 15.11
CA THR A 299 3.42 21.52 15.97
C THR A 299 2.17 22.11 15.31
N PRO A 300 1.18 22.57 16.10
CA PRO A 300 0.02 23.29 15.58
C PRO A 300 0.42 24.44 14.65
N VAL A 301 -0.44 24.72 13.66
CA VAL A 301 -0.27 25.88 12.78
C VAL A 301 -0.61 27.13 13.59
N GLN A 302 0.25 28.15 13.52
CA GLN A 302 0.03 29.42 14.21
C GLN A 302 -0.92 30.29 13.40
N ASP A 303 -1.61 31.21 14.07
CA ASP A 303 -2.47 32.20 13.43
C ASP A 303 -1.67 33.03 12.42
N ASN A 304 -2.33 33.47 11.35
CA ASN A 304 -1.72 34.23 10.23
C ASN A 304 -0.57 33.52 9.49
N THR A 305 -0.51 32.19 9.54
CA THR A 305 0.42 31.41 8.71
C THR A 305 -0.17 31.17 7.31
N ARG A 306 0.67 31.24 6.27
CA ARG A 306 0.31 30.80 4.92
C ARG A 306 0.11 29.29 4.88
N ILE A 307 -1.04 28.82 4.40
CA ILE A 307 -1.37 27.38 4.35
C ILE A 307 -1.72 26.93 2.92
N VAL A 308 -1.00 25.94 2.42
CA VAL A 308 -1.39 25.22 1.20
C VAL A 308 -2.02 23.89 1.62
N SER A 309 -3.23 23.58 1.16
CA SER A 309 -3.94 22.34 1.56
C SER A 309 -4.55 21.60 0.38
N ASN A 310 -4.87 20.32 0.58
CA ASN A 310 -5.77 19.55 -0.29
C ASN A 310 -7.26 19.77 0.01
N ASN A 311 -7.60 20.41 1.13
CA ASN A 311 -8.98 20.69 1.52
C ASN A 311 -9.18 22.20 1.74
N TYR A 312 -10.44 22.64 1.69
CA TYR A 312 -10.79 24.00 2.05
C TYR A 312 -10.50 24.24 3.54
N ILE A 313 -9.80 25.33 3.84
CA ILE A 313 -9.53 25.80 5.19
C ILE A 313 -10.04 27.24 5.27
N PHE A 314 -10.85 27.54 6.28
CA PHE A 314 -11.39 28.88 6.50
C PHE A 314 -10.29 29.81 7.05
N ASN A 315 -9.46 30.33 6.16
CA ASN A 315 -8.37 31.26 6.44
C ASN A 315 -7.99 31.99 5.14
N GLU A 316 -7.88 33.31 5.16
CA GLU A 316 -7.56 34.14 3.98
C GLU A 316 -6.17 33.83 3.38
N LEU A 317 -5.25 33.33 4.20
CA LEU A 317 -3.91 32.89 3.80
C LEU A 317 -3.89 31.39 3.43
N ALA A 318 -5.04 30.73 3.37
CA ALA A 318 -5.14 29.34 2.93
C ALA A 318 -5.57 29.23 1.47
N THR A 319 -4.94 28.31 0.74
CA THR A 319 -5.34 27.96 -0.64
C THR A 319 -5.41 26.47 -0.80
N ILE A 320 -6.35 26.01 -1.64
CA ILE A 320 -6.31 24.65 -2.18
C ILE A 320 -5.24 24.63 -3.27
N GLY A 321 -4.29 23.70 -3.14
CA GLY A 321 -3.16 23.60 -4.05
C GLY A 321 -2.14 24.73 -3.90
N PHE A 322 -1.02 24.61 -4.64
CA PHE A 322 0.00 25.66 -4.77
C PHE A 322 -0.48 26.80 -5.68
N THR A 323 -1.59 27.41 -5.29
CA THR A 323 -2.20 28.59 -5.90
C THR A 323 -1.63 29.82 -5.21
N SER A 324 -1.10 30.77 -5.97
CA SER A 324 -0.48 31.97 -5.41
C SER A 324 -1.52 33.04 -5.06
N LEU A 325 -1.33 33.70 -3.92
CA LEU A 325 -2.12 34.85 -3.48
C LEU A 325 -1.67 36.15 -4.16
N ASN A 326 -0.42 36.21 -4.64
CA ASN A 326 0.12 37.37 -5.33
C ASN A 326 1.24 36.99 -6.33
N SER A 327 1.69 37.97 -7.12
CA SER A 327 2.71 37.79 -8.15
C SER A 327 4.08 37.34 -7.61
N LYS A 328 4.48 37.82 -6.43
CA LYS A 328 5.75 37.41 -5.81
C LYS A 328 5.72 35.94 -5.40
N GLU A 329 4.61 35.49 -4.82
CA GLU A 329 4.43 34.08 -4.45
C GLU A 329 4.41 33.17 -5.68
N SER A 330 3.83 33.62 -6.80
CA SER A 330 3.88 32.90 -8.07
C SER A 330 5.32 32.58 -8.50
N VAL A 331 6.22 33.56 -8.37
CA VAL A 331 7.66 33.38 -8.65
C VAL A 331 8.28 32.37 -7.70
N ILE A 332 7.99 32.45 -6.40
CA ILE A 332 8.51 31.51 -5.40
C ILE A 332 8.03 30.07 -5.67
N PHE A 333 6.76 29.89 -6.03
CA PHE A 333 6.20 28.57 -6.36
C PHE A 333 6.78 27.97 -7.65
N ASN A 334 7.26 28.80 -8.58
CA ASN A 334 7.99 28.29 -9.75
C ASN A 334 9.30 27.59 -9.36
N TYR A 335 9.98 28.00 -8.28
CA TYR A 335 11.18 27.28 -7.79
C TYR A 335 10.82 25.86 -7.30
N LEU A 336 9.66 25.70 -6.68
CA LEU A 336 9.14 24.39 -6.27
C LEU A 336 8.85 23.52 -7.50
N ARG A 337 8.18 24.08 -8.52
CA ARG A 337 7.88 23.39 -9.80
C ARG A 337 9.15 22.99 -10.55
N ASN A 338 10.17 23.83 -10.50
CA ASN A 338 11.49 23.58 -11.09
C ASN A 338 12.39 22.67 -10.24
N LYS A 339 11.85 22.01 -9.20
CA LYS A 339 12.55 21.06 -8.33
C LYS A 339 13.78 21.63 -7.62
N ARG A 340 13.81 22.94 -7.35
CA ARG A 340 14.83 23.56 -6.48
C ARG A 340 14.42 23.40 -5.01
N ILE A 341 14.52 22.16 -4.53
CA ILE A 341 14.02 21.72 -3.23
C ILE A 341 15.07 20.85 -2.54
N CYS A 342 15.17 20.99 -1.23
CA CYS A 342 15.94 20.15 -0.33
C CYS A 342 15.13 19.85 0.94
N PHE A 343 15.53 18.80 1.66
CA PHE A 343 14.75 18.21 2.75
C PHE A 343 15.58 18.03 4.01
N SER A 344 14.92 18.01 5.17
CA SER A 344 15.55 17.70 6.46
C SER A 344 16.11 16.29 6.53
N ASP A 345 15.41 15.35 5.89
CA ASP A 345 15.73 13.92 5.86
C ASP A 345 15.00 13.26 4.67
N ASN A 346 15.47 12.08 4.28
CA ASN A 346 14.94 11.36 3.12
C ASN A 346 13.48 10.92 3.28
N LEU A 347 13.04 10.62 4.51
CA LEU A 347 11.65 10.22 4.77
C LEU A 347 10.71 11.40 4.51
N THR A 348 11.06 12.59 5.03
CA THR A 348 10.33 13.83 4.76
C THR A 348 10.27 14.13 3.25
N GLY A 349 11.35 13.89 2.51
CA GLY A 349 11.37 14.06 1.05
C GLY A 349 10.39 13.14 0.32
N THR A 350 10.43 11.83 0.62
CA THR A 350 9.53 10.86 0.00
C THR A 350 8.07 11.16 0.36
N GLU A 351 7.78 11.49 1.63
CA GLU A 351 6.43 11.83 2.07
C GLU A 351 5.91 13.11 1.41
N PHE A 352 6.73 14.17 1.36
CA PHE A 352 6.35 15.43 0.72
C PHE A 352 6.03 15.24 -0.76
N TYR A 353 6.88 14.53 -1.51
CA TYR A 353 6.64 14.30 -2.94
C TYR A 353 5.39 13.47 -3.20
N GLN A 354 5.11 12.46 -2.37
CA GLN A 354 3.87 11.68 -2.48
C GLN A 354 2.64 12.58 -2.29
N CYS A 355 2.61 13.40 -1.25
CA CYS A 355 1.54 14.38 -1.02
C CYS A 355 1.42 15.41 -2.16
N TYR A 356 2.55 15.99 -2.59
CA TYR A 356 2.61 16.99 -3.65
C TYR A 356 2.07 16.44 -4.99
N LYS A 357 2.47 15.22 -5.35
CA LYS A 357 2.02 14.51 -6.56
C LYS A 357 0.52 14.22 -6.53
N MET A 358 -0.03 13.87 -5.37
CA MET A 358 -1.47 13.64 -5.20
C MET A 358 -2.27 14.95 -5.31
N LEU A 359 -1.74 16.06 -4.80
CA LEU A 359 -2.40 17.36 -4.83
C LEU A 359 -2.52 17.93 -6.25
N ILE A 360 -1.47 17.83 -7.07
CA ILE A 360 -1.48 18.38 -8.45
C ILE A 360 -2.42 17.63 -9.40
N ARG A 361 -2.87 16.42 -9.01
CA ARG A 361 -3.72 15.57 -9.86
C ARG A 361 -5.22 15.78 -9.60
N GLN A 362 -5.59 16.51 -8.55
CA GLN A 362 -6.95 16.99 -8.32
C GLN A 362 -7.19 18.22 -9.20
#